data_AF-A0A2S2PH15-F1
#
_entry.id   AF-A0A2S2PH15-F1
#
_cell.length_a   1.000
_cell.length_b   1.000
_cell.length_c   1.000
_cell.angle_alpha   90.00
_cell.angle_beta   90.00
_cell.angle_gamma   90.00
#
_symmetry.space_group_name_H-M   'P 1'
#
loop_
_entity.id
_entity.type
_entity.pdbx_description
1 polymer ?
#
loop_
_entity_poly.entity_id
_entity_poly.type
_entity_poly.pdbx_seq_one_letter_code
_entity_poly.pdbx_strand_id
1 'polypeptide(L)'
;MLSDAAPYMVKTGQSLAVFYPNLIHVTCVAHMFNRVAERVREMYPDINKLINNIKKVFLKSPYHVQVYKETLPDIPLPPEPVLTRWGTWLEAAIFNCNNFQSLKKVIEELSSQKSTSQSVLKCKTVFDIETIENDLIFIKAHFLVLVTSIKSLEKSNVSLVDSINLIENTIGQLQKIPGENGNKIKIKIDQLQQKNKGLIILKNVAKVLNGNNEVQLIDNFSPAMITDLQNAPVTSVDVERSFSTYKNILTDRRTNMTPEHMEQNIVVNCFQKFS
;
A
#
# COMPACT_ATOMS: atom_id res chain seq x y z
N MET A 1 -7.77 10.08 15.71
CA MET A 1 -8.49 8.87 15.23
C MET A 1 -7.95 8.49 13.87
N LEU A 2 -7.48 7.25 13.71
CA LEU A 2 -7.00 6.72 12.44
C LEU A 2 -7.87 5.55 12.00
N SER A 3 -8.30 5.54 10.74
CA SER A 3 -9.16 4.48 10.19
C SER A 3 -8.86 4.20 8.72
N ASP A 4 -9.54 3.22 8.14
CA ASP A 4 -9.65 3.13 6.68
C ASP A 4 -10.46 4.32 6.12
N ALA A 5 -10.56 4.39 4.79
CA ALA A 5 -11.34 5.39 4.08
C ALA A 5 -12.78 4.93 3.77
N ALA A 6 -13.31 3.93 4.48
CA ALA A 6 -14.67 3.46 4.26
C ALA A 6 -15.68 4.59 4.58
N PRO A 7 -16.76 4.74 3.79
CA PRO A 7 -17.69 5.86 3.97
C PRO A 7 -18.27 5.98 5.39
N TYR A 8 -18.55 4.86 6.04
CA TYR A 8 -19.07 4.85 7.41
C TYR A 8 -18.03 5.28 8.46
N MET A 9 -16.75 4.92 8.28
CA MET A 9 -15.65 5.38 9.15
C MET A 9 -15.41 6.88 9.02
N VAL A 10 -15.48 7.41 7.79
CA VAL A 10 -15.38 8.86 7.54
C VAL A 10 -16.53 9.61 8.19
N LYS A 11 -17.77 9.12 8.04
CA LYS A 11 -18.94 9.70 8.73
C LYS A 11 -18.80 9.63 10.24
N THR A 12 -18.31 8.51 10.78
CA THR A 12 -18.08 8.33 12.22
C THR A 12 -17.06 9.33 12.74
N GLY A 13 -15.92 9.50 12.06
CA GLY A 13 -14.91 10.50 12.43
C GLY A 13 -15.46 11.92 12.44
N GLN A 14 -16.30 12.27 11.46
CA GLN A 14 -16.98 13.56 11.41
C GLN A 14 -17.97 13.76 12.56
N SER A 15 -18.80 12.76 12.87
CA SER A 15 -19.75 12.83 13.99
C SER A 15 -19.03 12.94 15.33
N LEU A 16 -17.94 12.19 15.52
CA LEU A 16 -17.15 12.23 16.76
C LEU A 16 -16.44 13.58 16.94
N ALA A 17 -15.99 14.22 15.86
CA ALA A 17 -15.35 15.54 15.94
C ALA A 17 -16.25 16.63 16.54
N VAL A 18 -17.58 16.47 16.50
CA VAL A 18 -18.55 17.37 17.17
C VAL A 18 -18.44 17.29 18.70
N PHE A 19 -18.20 16.09 19.24
CA PHE A 19 -18.09 15.85 20.68
C PHE A 19 -16.67 16.01 21.21
N TYR A 20 -15.67 15.82 20.33
CA TYR A 20 -14.26 15.87 20.66
C TYR A 20 -13.56 16.94 19.81
N PRO A 21 -13.50 18.21 20.27
CA PRO A 21 -13.03 19.35 19.46
C PRO A 21 -11.54 19.24 19.05
N ASN A 22 -10.77 18.39 19.74
CA ASN A 22 -9.35 18.14 19.46
C ASN A 22 -9.13 16.86 18.62
N LEU A 23 -10.21 16.18 18.20
CA LEU A 23 -10.11 14.93 17.44
C LEU A 23 -9.72 15.23 15.98
N ILE A 24 -8.53 14.77 15.61
CA ILE A 24 -8.10 14.71 14.21
C ILE A 24 -8.48 13.33 13.65
N HIS A 25 -9.39 13.30 12.67
CA HIS A 25 -9.69 12.08 11.93
C HIS A 25 -8.82 11.98 10.67
N VAL A 26 -7.98 10.96 10.62
CA VAL A 26 -7.07 10.67 9.50
C VAL A 26 -7.47 9.33 8.90
N THR A 27 -7.49 9.25 7.58
CA THR A 27 -7.63 7.96 6.88
C THR A 27 -6.26 7.41 6.49
N CYS A 28 -6.11 6.09 6.55
CA CYS A 28 -4.86 5.37 6.33
C CYS A 28 -4.23 5.75 4.98
N VAL A 29 -3.00 6.25 5.03
CA VAL A 29 -2.24 6.68 3.85
C VAL A 29 -1.79 5.49 3.00
N ALA A 30 -1.42 4.36 3.62
CA ALA A 30 -1.11 3.14 2.86
C ALA A 30 -2.32 2.68 2.02
N HIS A 31 -3.53 2.75 2.59
CA HIS A 31 -4.77 2.50 1.85
C HIS A 31 -4.99 3.56 0.76
N MET A 32 -4.69 4.84 1.02
CA MET A 32 -4.74 5.89 0.01
C MET A 32 -3.84 5.57 -1.20
N PHE A 33 -2.58 5.20 -0.96
CA PHE A 33 -1.66 4.79 -2.03
C PHE A 33 -2.08 3.50 -2.72
N ASN A 34 -2.66 2.54 -2.00
CA ASN A 34 -3.23 1.36 -2.63
C ASN A 34 -4.36 1.73 -3.62
N ARG A 35 -5.20 2.71 -3.30
CA ARG A 35 -6.24 3.20 -4.24
C ARG A 35 -5.66 3.88 -5.48
N VAL A 36 -4.43 4.41 -5.41
CA VAL A 36 -3.69 4.89 -6.59
C VAL A 36 -3.18 3.68 -7.38
N ALA A 37 -2.60 2.67 -6.73
CA ALA A 37 -2.16 1.44 -7.38
C ALA A 37 -3.30 0.71 -8.11
N GLU A 38 -4.49 0.65 -7.52
CA GLU A 38 -5.70 0.11 -8.17
C GLU A 38 -6.08 0.92 -9.41
N ARG A 39 -5.96 2.25 -9.35
CA ARG A 39 -6.21 3.10 -10.52
C ARG A 39 -5.20 2.82 -11.64
N VAL A 40 -3.92 2.59 -11.31
CA VAL A 40 -2.91 2.16 -12.28
C VAL A 40 -3.33 0.84 -12.90
N ARG A 41 -3.71 -0.17 -12.11
CA ARG A 41 -4.17 -1.47 -12.62
C ARG A 41 -5.33 -1.34 -13.60
N GLU A 42 -6.31 -0.50 -13.30
CA GLU A 42 -7.47 -0.23 -14.18
C GLU A 42 -7.07 0.43 -15.51
N MET A 43 -5.98 1.20 -15.52
CA MET A 43 -5.47 1.85 -16.75
C MET A 43 -4.80 0.88 -17.71
N TYR A 44 -4.36 -0.29 -17.23
CA TYR A 44 -3.60 -1.28 -18.01
C TYR A 44 -4.29 -2.66 -18.02
N PRO A 45 -5.42 -2.80 -18.74
CA PRO A 45 -6.18 -4.06 -18.78
C PRO A 45 -5.38 -5.23 -19.35
N ASP A 46 -4.50 -5.01 -20.35
CA ASP A 46 -3.68 -6.07 -20.94
C ASP A 46 -2.57 -6.54 -20.00
N ILE A 47 -1.94 -5.63 -19.25
CA ILE A 47 -0.99 -5.99 -18.18
C ILE A 47 -1.70 -6.78 -17.09
N ASN A 48 -2.91 -6.36 -16.70
CA ASN A 48 -3.71 -7.10 -15.74
C ASN A 48 -4.09 -8.50 -16.29
N LYS A 49 -4.38 -8.63 -17.58
CA LYS A 49 -4.62 -9.91 -18.25
C LYS A 49 -3.35 -10.77 -18.28
N LEU A 50 -2.19 -10.19 -18.55
CA LEU A 50 -0.89 -10.88 -18.52
C LEU A 50 -0.63 -11.50 -17.15
N ILE A 51 -0.63 -10.67 -16.11
CA ILE A 51 -0.35 -11.08 -14.73
C ILE A 51 -1.31 -12.18 -14.27
N ASN A 52 -2.61 -12.03 -14.56
CA ASN A 52 -3.61 -13.04 -14.21
C ASN A 52 -3.41 -14.37 -14.93
N ASN A 53 -3.00 -14.36 -16.20
CA ASN A 53 -2.75 -15.61 -16.92
C ASN A 53 -1.42 -16.23 -16.51
N ILE A 54 -0.37 -15.46 -16.26
CA ILE A 54 0.92 -15.96 -15.73
C ILE A 54 0.70 -16.69 -14.40
N LYS A 55 -0.06 -16.10 -13.48
CA LYS A 55 -0.47 -16.80 -12.25
C LYS A 55 -1.12 -18.15 -12.55
N LYS A 56 -2.08 -18.19 -13.48
CA LYS A 56 -2.78 -19.43 -13.87
C LYS A 56 -1.88 -20.46 -14.55
N VAL A 57 -0.83 -20.04 -15.26
CA VAL A 57 0.13 -20.96 -15.89
C VAL A 57 0.84 -21.79 -14.81
N PHE A 58 1.28 -21.16 -13.71
CA PHE A 58 2.13 -21.84 -12.73
C PHE A 58 1.38 -22.38 -11.50
N LEU A 59 0.14 -21.93 -11.23
CA LEU A 59 -0.59 -22.29 -10.00
C LEU A 59 -0.87 -23.79 -9.81
N LYS A 60 -1.09 -24.56 -10.88
CA LYS A 60 -1.57 -25.96 -10.79
C LYS A 60 -0.86 -26.96 -11.70
N SER A 61 0.25 -26.58 -12.31
CA SER A 61 0.97 -27.45 -13.24
C SER A 61 2.41 -27.65 -12.76
N PRO A 62 2.72 -28.77 -12.08
CA PRO A 62 4.09 -29.11 -11.68
C PRO A 62 5.04 -29.13 -12.88
N TYR A 63 4.54 -29.57 -14.04
CA TYR A 63 5.28 -29.59 -15.28
C TYR A 63 5.64 -28.17 -15.77
N HIS A 64 4.71 -27.20 -15.74
CA HIS A 64 5.05 -25.81 -16.10
C HIS A 64 6.08 -25.21 -15.13
N VAL A 65 5.97 -25.54 -13.84
CA VAL A 65 6.94 -25.11 -12.82
C VAL A 65 8.31 -25.75 -13.07
N GLN A 66 8.35 -27.01 -13.51
CA GLN A 66 9.58 -27.69 -13.89
C GLN A 66 10.26 -26.99 -15.08
N VAL A 67 9.54 -26.80 -16.20
CA VAL A 67 10.04 -26.08 -17.37
C VAL A 67 10.54 -24.68 -16.98
N TYR A 68 9.79 -23.96 -16.14
CA TYR A 68 10.21 -22.66 -15.63
C TYR A 68 11.56 -22.73 -14.90
N LYS A 69 11.74 -23.68 -13.98
CA LYS A 69 12.96 -23.82 -13.18
C LYS A 69 14.15 -24.33 -13.98
N GLU A 70 13.91 -25.14 -15.00
CA GLU A 70 14.97 -25.60 -15.92
C GLU A 70 15.44 -24.44 -16.81
N THR A 71 14.51 -23.62 -17.29
CA THR A 71 14.83 -22.48 -18.15
C THR A 71 15.37 -21.27 -17.37
N LEU A 72 14.90 -21.05 -16.13
CA LEU A 72 15.20 -19.90 -15.27
C LEU A 72 15.53 -20.33 -13.82
N PRO A 73 16.66 -21.01 -13.56
CA PRO A 73 16.94 -21.60 -12.26
C PRO A 73 17.10 -20.59 -11.12
N ASP A 74 17.63 -19.41 -11.42
CA ASP A 74 17.96 -18.37 -10.44
C ASP A 74 16.85 -17.32 -10.26
N ILE A 75 15.76 -17.42 -11.04
CA ILE A 75 14.65 -16.47 -10.98
C ILE A 75 13.53 -17.12 -10.17
N PRO A 76 13.01 -16.47 -9.10
CA PRO A 76 11.90 -17.02 -8.34
C PRO A 76 10.63 -17.06 -9.21
N LEU A 77 9.71 -17.96 -8.90
CA LEU A 77 8.42 -18.01 -9.59
C LEU A 77 7.72 -16.64 -9.56
N PRO A 78 6.96 -16.29 -10.62
CA PRO A 78 6.25 -15.01 -10.67
C PRO A 78 5.39 -14.81 -9.42
N PRO A 79 5.43 -13.62 -8.81
CA PRO A 79 4.64 -13.36 -7.61
C PRO A 79 3.16 -13.47 -7.94
N GLU A 80 2.40 -13.98 -6.97
CA GLU A 80 0.95 -14.10 -7.10
C GLU A 80 0.28 -12.89 -6.46
N PRO A 81 -0.34 -11.98 -7.25
CA PRO A 81 -1.07 -10.87 -6.67
C PRO A 81 -2.21 -11.42 -5.81
N VAL A 82 -2.38 -10.81 -4.65
CA VAL A 82 -3.45 -11.07 -3.72
C VAL A 82 -4.29 -9.81 -3.66
N LEU A 83 -5.56 -9.90 -4.06
CA LEU A 83 -6.47 -8.75 -4.13
C LEU A 83 -6.57 -7.99 -2.80
N THR A 84 -6.39 -8.68 -1.68
CA THR A 84 -6.47 -8.11 -0.33
C THR A 84 -5.14 -7.58 0.20
N ARG A 85 -4.00 -7.78 -0.48
CA ARG A 85 -2.68 -7.30 -0.05
C ARG A 85 -2.20 -6.15 -0.93
N TRP A 86 -1.95 -5.01 -0.29
CA TRP A 86 -1.62 -3.75 -0.96
C TRP A 86 -0.33 -3.84 -1.76
N GLY A 87 -0.31 -3.25 -2.95
CA GLY A 87 0.88 -3.17 -3.82
C GLY A 87 1.29 -4.45 -4.56
N THR A 88 0.72 -5.63 -4.24
CA THR A 88 1.15 -6.91 -4.84
C THR A 88 0.97 -7.00 -6.36
N TRP A 89 -0.02 -6.29 -6.92
CA TRP A 89 -0.20 -6.21 -8.37
C TRP A 89 0.94 -5.42 -9.05
N LEU A 90 1.36 -4.29 -8.46
CA LEU A 90 2.48 -3.51 -8.98
C LEU A 90 3.79 -4.29 -8.88
N GLU A 91 4.00 -5.03 -7.79
CA GLU A 91 5.15 -5.95 -7.67
C GLU A 91 5.18 -6.98 -8.78
N ALA A 92 4.02 -7.58 -9.12
CA ALA A 92 3.92 -8.50 -10.24
C ALA A 92 4.20 -7.82 -11.57
N ALA A 93 3.71 -6.60 -11.82
CA ALA A 93 4.04 -5.85 -13.02
C ALA A 93 5.55 -5.56 -13.12
N ILE A 94 6.17 -5.14 -12.03
CA ILE A 94 7.63 -4.87 -11.98
C ILE A 94 8.43 -6.15 -12.20
N PHE A 95 8.02 -7.27 -11.60
CA PHE A 95 8.64 -8.58 -11.83
C PHE A 95 8.55 -8.99 -13.30
N ASN A 96 7.38 -8.81 -13.93
CA ASN A 96 7.20 -9.10 -15.35
C ASN A 96 8.08 -8.23 -16.24
N CYS A 97 8.23 -6.94 -15.91
CA CYS A 97 9.13 -6.03 -16.61
C CYS A 97 10.59 -6.48 -16.50
N ASN A 98 11.06 -6.83 -15.29
CA ASN A 98 12.44 -7.25 -15.04
C ASN A 98 12.81 -8.54 -15.79
N ASN A 99 11.84 -9.43 -16.00
CA ASN A 99 12.06 -10.76 -16.55
C ASN A 99 11.36 -10.95 -17.90
N PHE A 100 11.05 -9.87 -18.62
CA PHE A 100 10.14 -9.89 -19.76
C PHE A 100 10.53 -10.92 -20.83
N GLN A 101 11.76 -10.83 -21.35
CA GLN A 101 12.27 -11.72 -22.39
C GLN A 101 12.36 -13.18 -21.92
N SER A 102 12.83 -13.39 -20.70
CA SER A 102 12.91 -14.71 -20.07
C SER A 102 11.54 -15.36 -19.90
N LEU A 103 10.54 -14.61 -19.43
CA LEU A 103 9.17 -15.10 -19.28
C LEU A 103 8.53 -15.37 -20.63
N LYS A 104 8.75 -14.50 -21.62
CA LYS A 104 8.26 -14.69 -22.99
C LYS A 104 8.77 -16.01 -23.57
N LYS A 105 10.08 -16.28 -23.43
CA LYS A 105 10.69 -17.55 -23.86
C LYS A 105 10.04 -18.78 -23.19
N VAL A 106 9.83 -18.74 -21.87
CA VAL A 106 9.16 -19.85 -21.16
C VAL A 106 7.74 -20.07 -21.69
N ILE A 107 7.00 -19.00 -21.94
CA ILE A 107 5.64 -19.11 -22.49
C ILE A 107 5.66 -19.64 -23.92
N GLU A 108 6.61 -19.23 -24.76
CA GLU A 108 6.80 -19.75 -26.11
C GLU A 108 7.08 -21.26 -26.09
N GLU A 109 8.00 -21.71 -25.24
CA GLU A 109 8.34 -23.11 -25.04
C GLU A 109 7.13 -23.93 -24.61
N LEU A 110 6.40 -23.47 -23.59
CA LEU A 110 5.17 -24.11 -23.13
C LEU A 110 4.08 -24.11 -24.22
N SER A 111 4.04 -23.10 -25.08
CA SER A 111 3.04 -22.99 -26.16
C SER A 111 3.31 -23.91 -27.35
N SER A 112 4.54 -24.42 -27.48
CA SER A 112 4.97 -25.29 -28.58
C SER A 112 4.52 -26.76 -28.40
N GLN A 113 3.86 -27.06 -27.28
CA GLN A 113 3.51 -28.41 -26.88
C GLN A 113 2.19 -28.88 -27.51
N LYS A 114 2.09 -30.20 -27.74
CA LYS A 114 0.91 -30.84 -28.36
C LYS A 114 -0.41 -30.54 -27.63
N SER A 115 -0.39 -30.37 -26.31
CA SER A 115 -1.56 -30.01 -25.50
C SER A 115 -1.23 -28.77 -24.67
N THR A 116 -1.51 -27.59 -25.22
CA THR A 116 -1.21 -26.32 -24.56
C THR A 116 -2.43 -25.82 -23.79
N SER A 117 -2.24 -25.40 -22.53
CA SER A 117 -3.33 -24.87 -21.72
C SER A 117 -3.82 -23.51 -22.26
N GLN A 118 -5.09 -23.21 -22.04
CA GLN A 118 -5.66 -21.92 -22.48
C GLN A 118 -5.00 -20.70 -21.80
N SER A 119 -4.45 -20.86 -20.59
CA SER A 119 -3.71 -19.78 -19.91
C SER A 119 -2.37 -19.48 -20.59
N VAL A 120 -1.64 -20.51 -21.06
CA VAL A 120 -0.40 -20.34 -21.83
C VAL A 120 -0.69 -19.63 -23.14
N LEU A 121 -1.71 -20.06 -23.89
CA LEU A 121 -2.12 -19.39 -25.13
C LEU A 121 -2.48 -17.92 -24.89
N LYS A 122 -3.25 -17.62 -23.84
CA LYS A 122 -3.61 -16.24 -23.48
C LYS A 122 -2.40 -15.41 -23.08
N CYS A 123 -1.42 -15.96 -22.36
CA CYS A 123 -0.17 -15.28 -22.07
C CYS A 123 0.57 -14.94 -23.36
N LYS A 124 0.73 -15.92 -24.26
CA LYS A 124 1.41 -15.74 -25.55
C LYS A 124 0.80 -14.59 -26.34
N THR A 125 -0.53 -14.61 -26.52
CA THR A 125 -1.23 -13.53 -27.25
C THR A 125 -0.98 -12.15 -26.64
N VAL A 126 -0.84 -12.05 -25.32
CA VAL A 126 -0.57 -10.76 -24.66
C VAL A 126 0.90 -10.36 -24.77
N PHE A 127 1.84 -11.31 -24.75
CA PHE A 127 3.27 -11.06 -25.02
C PHE A 127 3.55 -10.64 -26.47
N ASP A 128 2.61 -10.89 -27.38
CA ASP A 128 2.68 -10.50 -28.79
C ASP A 128 2.03 -9.12 -29.06
N ILE A 129 1.41 -8.49 -28.06
CA ILE A 129 0.90 -7.11 -28.17
C ILE A 129 2.09 -6.15 -28.21
N GLU A 130 2.18 -5.32 -29.25
CA GLU A 130 3.32 -4.41 -29.48
C GLU A 130 3.58 -3.45 -28.30
N THR A 131 2.54 -3.02 -27.59
CA THR A 131 2.66 -2.04 -26.50
C THR A 131 2.99 -2.65 -25.15
N ILE A 132 2.91 -3.97 -24.98
CA ILE A 132 2.95 -4.61 -23.65
C ILE A 132 4.27 -4.36 -22.92
N GLU A 133 5.39 -4.38 -23.66
CA GLU A 133 6.72 -4.13 -23.14
C GLU A 133 6.86 -2.66 -22.70
N ASN A 134 6.39 -1.73 -23.53
CA ASN A 134 6.40 -0.30 -23.24
C ASN A 134 5.52 0.04 -22.02
N ASP A 135 4.35 -0.59 -21.89
CA ASP A 135 3.46 -0.42 -20.76
C ASP A 135 4.09 -0.92 -19.45
N LEU A 136 4.76 -2.09 -19.48
CA LEU A 136 5.53 -2.61 -18.35
C LEU A 136 6.67 -1.67 -17.93
N ILE A 137 7.42 -1.15 -18.92
CA ILE A 137 8.50 -0.18 -18.69
C ILE A 137 7.97 1.09 -18.03
N PHE A 138 6.88 1.65 -18.56
CA PHE A 138 6.24 2.84 -17.97
C PHE A 138 5.79 2.57 -16.53
N ILE A 139 5.15 1.42 -16.28
CA ILE A 139 4.70 1.07 -14.94
C ILE A 139 5.88 0.99 -13.96
N LYS A 140 6.94 0.27 -14.34
CA LYS A 140 8.13 0.12 -13.51
C LYS A 140 8.81 1.46 -13.25
N ALA A 141 9.00 2.28 -14.28
CA ALA A 141 9.70 3.56 -14.19
C ALA A 141 9.00 4.55 -13.24
N HIS A 142 7.66 4.55 -13.21
CA HIS A 142 6.91 5.58 -12.50
C HIS A 142 6.21 5.11 -11.21
N PHE A 143 5.86 3.83 -11.08
CA PHE A 143 5.06 3.33 -9.95
C PHE A 143 5.83 2.42 -8.98
N LEU A 144 7.12 2.17 -9.20
CA LEU A 144 7.97 1.49 -8.20
C LEU A 144 8.01 2.26 -6.87
N VAL A 145 7.91 3.60 -6.92
CA VAL A 145 7.84 4.45 -5.73
C VAL A 145 6.63 4.12 -4.85
N LEU A 146 5.49 3.73 -5.43
CA LEU A 146 4.30 3.34 -4.66
C LEU A 146 4.56 2.07 -3.84
N VAL A 147 5.19 1.06 -4.44
CA VAL A 147 5.49 -0.21 -3.78
C VAL A 147 6.44 0.01 -2.59
N THR A 148 7.53 0.74 -2.82
CA THR A 148 8.54 1.01 -1.80
C THR A 148 8.00 1.89 -0.67
N SER A 149 7.13 2.85 -1.00
CA SER A 149 6.53 3.75 -0.01
C SER A 149 5.47 3.06 0.83
N ILE A 150 4.61 2.22 0.24
CA ILE A 150 3.65 1.40 1.01
C ILE A 150 4.41 0.51 2.00
N LYS A 151 5.43 -0.23 1.55
CA LYS A 151 6.25 -1.08 2.44
C LYS A 151 6.92 -0.30 3.56
N SER A 152 7.37 0.92 3.28
CA SER A 152 8.03 1.76 4.28
C SER A 152 7.04 2.31 5.29
N LEU A 153 5.84 2.68 4.85
CA LEU A 153 4.73 3.10 5.71
C LEU A 153 4.12 1.95 6.53
N GLU A 154 4.35 0.70 6.13
CA GLU A 154 3.95 -0.49 6.90
C GLU A 154 4.94 -0.88 8.00
N LYS A 155 6.10 -0.22 8.07
CA LYS A 155 7.04 -0.34 9.20
C LYS A 155 6.53 0.47 10.39
N SER A 156 6.63 -0.08 11.60
CA SER A 156 6.28 0.64 12.83
C SER A 156 7.41 1.57 13.27
N ASN A 157 7.10 2.48 14.19
CA ASN A 157 8.05 3.38 14.87
C ASN A 157 8.69 4.44 13.96
N VAL A 158 7.94 4.94 12.98
CA VAL A 158 8.36 6.09 12.15
C VAL A 158 7.78 7.37 12.76
N SER A 159 8.58 8.43 12.87
CA SER A 159 8.08 9.73 13.35
C SER A 159 7.03 10.31 12.40
N LEU A 160 6.19 11.24 12.89
CA LEU A 160 5.23 11.93 12.05
C LEU A 160 5.95 12.69 10.93
N VAL A 161 7.06 13.37 11.24
CA VAL A 161 7.86 14.15 10.28
C VAL A 161 8.37 13.25 9.16
N ASP A 162 9.01 12.13 9.50
CA ASP A 162 9.55 11.20 8.50
C ASP A 162 8.45 10.60 7.64
N SER A 163 7.32 10.25 8.27
CA SER A 163 6.14 9.75 7.57
C SER A 163 5.61 10.77 6.56
N ILE A 164 5.46 12.04 6.96
CA ILE A 164 4.99 13.12 6.08
C ILE A 164 6.01 13.38 4.96
N ASN A 165 7.31 13.39 5.25
CA ASN A 165 8.36 13.56 4.24
C ASN A 165 8.31 12.46 3.16
N LEU A 166 8.16 11.20 3.57
CA LEU A 166 7.98 10.08 2.65
C LEU A 166 6.72 10.25 1.79
N ILE A 167 5.61 10.66 2.40
CA ILE A 167 4.33 10.90 1.72
C ILE A 167 4.46 12.00 0.66
N GLU A 168 5.01 13.16 1.04
CA GLU A 168 5.18 14.30 0.14
C GLU A 168 6.13 13.97 -1.01
N ASN A 169 7.24 13.27 -0.74
CA ASN A 169 8.15 12.81 -1.79
C ASN A 169 7.44 11.88 -2.78
N THR A 170 6.70 10.89 -2.26
CA THR A 170 5.93 9.94 -3.10
C THR A 170 4.92 10.69 -3.97
N ILE A 171 4.14 11.59 -3.39
CA ILE A 171 3.13 12.36 -4.10
C ILE A 171 3.77 13.28 -5.13
N GLY A 172 4.88 13.95 -4.78
CA GLY A 172 5.62 14.81 -5.69
C GLY A 172 6.17 14.05 -6.91
N GLN A 173 6.66 12.82 -6.74
CA GLN A 173 7.08 11.98 -7.86
C GLN A 173 5.90 11.58 -8.75
N LEU A 174 4.78 11.18 -8.15
CA LEU A 174 3.58 10.79 -8.90
C LEU A 174 2.95 11.96 -9.67
N GLN A 175 2.98 13.18 -9.11
CA GLN A 175 2.49 14.39 -9.76
C GLN A 175 3.38 14.87 -10.91
N LYS A 176 4.65 14.42 -10.97
CA LYS A 176 5.60 14.72 -12.04
C LYS A 176 5.52 13.75 -13.23
N ILE A 177 4.69 12.71 -13.16
CA ILE A 177 4.54 11.75 -14.26
C ILE A 177 3.98 12.50 -15.48
N PRO A 178 4.65 12.43 -16.65
CA PRO A 178 4.20 13.14 -17.84
C PRO A 178 3.05 12.41 -18.55
N GLY A 179 2.37 13.13 -19.46
CA GLY A 179 1.38 12.58 -20.37
C GLY A 179 0.00 12.33 -19.77
N GLU A 180 -0.90 11.78 -20.58
CA GLU A 180 -2.31 11.56 -20.22
C GLU A 180 -2.46 10.63 -19.00
N ASN A 181 -1.64 9.59 -18.93
CA ASN A 181 -1.64 8.66 -17.80
C ASN A 181 -1.19 9.36 -16.50
N GLY A 182 -0.18 10.23 -16.57
CA GLY A 182 0.22 11.08 -15.45
C GLY A 182 -0.90 11.99 -14.96
N ASN A 183 -1.63 12.63 -15.88
CA ASN A 183 -2.79 13.47 -15.55
C ASN A 183 -3.89 12.70 -14.82
N LYS A 184 -4.21 11.47 -15.27
CA LYS A 184 -5.19 10.59 -14.59
C LYS A 184 -4.77 10.28 -13.14
N ILE A 185 -3.48 10.06 -12.91
CA ILE A 185 -2.94 9.80 -11.57
C ILE A 185 -2.95 11.05 -10.69
N LYS A 186 -2.54 12.21 -11.24
CA LYS A 186 -2.59 13.50 -10.54
C LYS A 186 -4.00 13.81 -10.03
N ILE A 187 -5.01 13.72 -10.90
CA ILE A 187 -6.41 13.92 -10.54
C ILE A 187 -6.83 12.97 -9.40
N LYS A 188 -6.43 11.70 -9.49
CA LYS A 188 -6.76 10.69 -8.46
C LYS A 188 -6.13 11.03 -7.11
N ILE A 189 -4.87 11.45 -7.08
CA ILE A 189 -4.15 11.81 -5.87
C ILE A 189 -4.79 13.05 -5.23
N ASP A 190 -5.06 14.09 -6.03
CA ASP A 190 -5.66 15.34 -5.53
C ASP A 190 -7.03 15.06 -4.89
N GLN A 191 -7.86 14.24 -5.53
CA GLN A 191 -9.16 13.80 -4.97
C GLN A 191 -9.02 13.04 -3.65
N LEU A 192 -8.00 12.21 -3.51
CA LEU A 192 -7.76 11.42 -2.31
C LEU A 192 -7.22 12.29 -1.16
N GLN A 193 -6.33 13.23 -1.46
CA GLN A 193 -5.80 14.19 -0.48
C GLN A 193 -6.91 15.08 0.08
N GLN A 194 -7.78 15.61 -0.80
CA GLN A 194 -8.91 16.46 -0.39
C GLN A 194 -9.89 15.75 0.56
N LYS A 195 -10.06 14.42 0.41
CA LYS A 195 -10.90 13.61 1.29
C LYS A 195 -10.26 13.35 2.65
N ASN A 196 -8.93 13.42 2.75
CA ASN A 196 -8.18 13.14 3.98
C ASN A 196 -7.83 14.43 4.73
N LYS A 197 -8.85 15.16 5.20
CA LYS A 197 -8.67 16.47 5.86
C LYS A 197 -7.72 16.39 7.07
N GLY A 198 -7.76 15.31 7.86
CA GLY A 198 -6.84 15.14 8.98
C GLY A 198 -5.38 15.02 8.56
N LEU A 199 -5.09 14.42 7.39
CA LEU A 199 -3.72 14.39 6.87
C LEU A 199 -3.21 15.80 6.57
N ILE A 200 -4.06 16.72 6.09
CA ILE A 200 -3.69 18.12 5.85
C ILE A 200 -3.29 18.78 7.17
N ILE A 201 -4.05 18.53 8.24
CA ILE A 201 -3.72 19.02 9.60
C ILE A 201 -2.37 18.44 10.05
N LEU A 202 -2.17 17.14 9.90
CA LEU A 202 -0.90 16.49 10.28
C LEU A 202 0.31 16.98 9.48
N LYS A 203 0.14 17.34 8.20
CA LYS A 203 1.20 18.00 7.42
C LYS A 203 1.59 19.35 8.02
N ASN A 204 0.61 20.13 8.47
CA ASN A 204 0.87 21.41 9.12
C ASN A 204 1.57 21.22 10.47
N VAL A 205 1.15 20.23 11.26
CA VAL A 205 1.84 19.82 12.48
C VAL A 205 3.30 19.44 12.20
N ALA A 206 3.54 18.59 11.19
CA ALA A 206 4.89 18.19 10.81
C ALA A 206 5.78 19.38 10.38
N LYS A 207 5.21 20.38 9.70
CA LYS A 207 5.93 21.62 9.35
C LYS A 207 6.35 22.40 10.60
N VAL A 208 5.46 22.55 11.58
CA VAL A 208 5.78 23.21 12.86
C VAL A 208 6.84 22.44 13.63
N LEU A 209 6.74 21.11 13.69
CA LEU A 209 7.77 20.25 14.31
C LEU A 209 9.14 20.34 13.62
N ASN A 210 9.17 20.70 12.33
CA ASN A 210 10.39 21.02 11.58
C ASN A 210 10.88 22.47 11.73
N GLY A 211 10.28 23.26 12.61
CA GLY A 211 10.66 24.65 12.86
C GLY A 211 10.11 25.68 11.86
N ASN A 212 9.08 25.33 11.08
CA ASN A 212 8.42 26.30 10.22
C ASN A 212 7.41 27.15 11.03
N ASN A 213 7.68 28.45 11.13
CA ASN A 213 6.88 29.40 11.92
C ASN A 213 5.75 30.10 11.14
N GLU A 214 5.60 29.82 9.84
CA GLU A 214 4.60 30.48 8.97
C GLU A 214 3.25 29.73 8.94
N VAL A 215 3.18 28.55 9.55
CA VAL A 215 2.00 27.69 9.52
C VAL A 215 1.06 28.02 10.66
N GLN A 216 -0.16 28.45 10.33
CA GLN A 216 -1.25 28.56 11.30
C GLN A 216 -1.83 27.17 11.60
N LEU A 217 -1.73 26.76 12.87
CA LEU A 217 -2.39 25.56 13.39
C LEU A 217 -3.83 25.89 13.80
N ILE A 218 -4.64 24.86 14.00
CA ILE A 218 -6.02 25.04 14.49
C ILE A 218 -5.98 25.61 15.91
N ASP A 219 -6.75 26.67 16.17
CA ASP A 219 -6.74 27.44 17.42
C ASP A 219 -6.93 26.61 18.70
N ASN A 220 -7.53 25.44 18.59
CA ASN A 220 -7.84 24.56 19.72
C ASN A 220 -6.64 23.72 20.21
N PHE A 221 -5.48 23.75 19.53
CA PHE A 221 -4.31 22.94 19.92
C PHE A 221 -3.32 23.76 20.74
N SER A 222 -3.04 23.30 21.97
CA SER A 222 -1.95 23.86 22.78
C SER A 222 -0.57 23.39 22.27
N PRO A 223 0.52 24.12 22.57
CA PRO A 223 1.87 23.70 22.20
C PRO A 223 2.24 22.29 22.67
N ALA A 224 1.81 21.90 23.88
CA ALA A 224 2.02 20.56 24.42
C ALA A 224 1.31 19.48 23.58
N MET A 225 0.07 19.74 23.15
CA MET A 225 -0.66 18.82 22.28
C MET A 225 0.02 18.65 20.91
N ILE A 226 0.67 19.69 20.40
CA ILE A 226 1.43 19.63 19.15
C ILE A 226 2.68 18.76 19.30
N THR A 227 3.39 18.88 20.42
CA THR A 227 4.54 18.02 20.71
C THR A 227 4.12 16.55 20.89
N ASP A 228 2.96 16.29 21.47
CA ASP A 228 2.42 14.93 21.64
C ASP A 228 2.11 14.24 20.30
N LEU A 229 1.93 15.01 19.22
CA LEU A 229 1.71 14.49 17.86
C LEU A 229 3.01 14.11 17.13
N GLN A 230 4.18 14.25 17.74
CA GLN A 230 5.47 13.93 17.11
C GLN A 230 5.54 12.49 16.56
N ASN A 231 4.82 11.57 17.19
CA ASN A 231 4.76 10.16 16.80
C ASN A 231 3.35 9.75 16.34
N ALA A 232 2.51 10.71 15.92
CA ALA A 232 1.15 10.42 15.49
C ALA A 232 1.14 9.49 14.26
N PRO A 233 0.40 8.38 14.28
CA PRO A 233 0.39 7.42 13.18
C PRO A 233 -0.42 7.94 11.99
N VAL A 234 0.07 7.64 10.77
CA VAL A 234 -0.60 7.97 9.50
C VAL A 234 -1.12 6.72 8.75
N THR A 235 -0.82 5.53 9.27
CA THR A 235 -1.18 4.23 8.70
C THR A 235 -1.91 3.33 9.69
N SER A 236 -2.96 2.65 9.24
CA SER A 236 -3.75 1.74 10.08
C SER A 236 -2.99 0.49 10.52
N VAL A 237 -1.78 0.24 10.00
CA VAL A 237 -0.96 -0.91 10.38
C VAL A 237 -0.68 -0.90 11.88
N ASP A 238 -0.35 0.25 12.46
CA ASP A 238 -0.13 0.36 13.91
C ASP A 238 -1.44 0.20 14.69
N VAL A 239 -2.57 0.63 14.11
CA VAL A 239 -3.91 0.45 14.70
C VAL A 239 -4.34 -1.01 14.67
N GLU A 240 -4.15 -1.73 13.57
CA GLU A 240 -4.45 -3.16 13.43
C GLU A 240 -3.56 -4.03 14.33
N ARG A 241 -2.29 -3.66 14.48
CA ARG A 241 -1.38 -4.26 15.47
C ARG A 241 -1.84 -3.97 16.89
N SER A 242 -2.35 -2.76 17.16
CA SER A 242 -2.94 -2.40 18.46
C SER A 242 -4.18 -3.23 18.74
N PHE A 243 -5.10 -3.40 17.78
CA PHE A 243 -6.26 -4.29 17.93
C PHE A 243 -5.87 -5.75 18.14
N SER A 244 -4.85 -6.25 17.44
CA SER A 244 -4.32 -7.60 17.67
C SER A 244 -3.77 -7.74 19.10
N THR A 245 -3.16 -6.68 19.61
CA THR A 245 -2.63 -6.61 20.97
C THR A 245 -3.76 -6.50 21.99
N TYR A 246 -4.78 -5.68 21.74
CA TYR A 246 -5.99 -5.60 22.56
C TYR A 246 -6.77 -6.91 22.55
N LYS A 247 -6.81 -7.66 21.45
CA LYS A 247 -7.41 -8.99 21.43
C LYS A 247 -6.72 -9.95 22.40
N ASN A 248 -5.41 -9.81 22.59
CA ASN A 248 -4.65 -10.61 23.57
C ASN A 248 -4.87 -10.13 25.01
N ILE A 249 -5.14 -8.83 25.20
CA ILE A 249 -5.44 -8.25 26.52
C ILE A 249 -6.89 -8.56 26.93
N LEU A 250 -7.84 -8.39 26.02
CA LEU A 250 -9.29 -8.49 26.20
C LEU A 250 -9.84 -9.87 25.80
N THR A 251 -9.17 -10.95 26.19
CA THR A 251 -9.67 -12.31 25.90
C THR A 251 -10.81 -12.68 26.84
N ASP A 252 -11.84 -13.38 26.34
CA ASP A 252 -12.98 -13.89 27.13
C ASP A 252 -12.59 -14.81 28.30
N ARG A 253 -11.34 -15.28 28.32
CA ARG A 253 -10.76 -16.10 29.40
C ARG A 253 -10.40 -15.30 30.66
N ARG A 254 -10.41 -13.97 30.61
CA ARG A 254 -10.09 -13.09 31.75
C ARG A 254 -11.38 -12.55 32.35
N THR A 255 -11.71 -13.00 33.55
CA THR A 255 -12.98 -12.68 34.20
C THR A 255 -12.89 -11.58 35.27
N ASN A 256 -11.67 -11.12 35.63
CA ASN A 256 -11.44 -10.14 36.70
C ASN A 256 -10.37 -9.09 36.32
N MET A 257 -10.61 -8.32 35.26
CA MET A 257 -9.66 -7.28 34.83
C MET A 257 -9.94 -5.96 35.55
N THR A 258 -8.97 -5.49 36.35
CA THR A 258 -9.01 -4.16 36.99
C THR A 258 -8.21 -3.15 36.14
N PRO A 259 -8.37 -1.82 36.36
CA PRO A 259 -7.56 -0.81 35.67
C PRO A 259 -6.05 -1.02 35.80
N GLU A 260 -5.55 -1.44 36.98
CA GLU A 260 -4.12 -1.69 37.22
C GLU A 260 -3.64 -2.91 36.42
N HIS A 261 -4.45 -3.98 36.37
CA HIS A 261 -4.15 -5.13 35.52
C HIS A 261 -4.14 -4.72 34.04
N MET A 262 -5.03 -3.83 33.62
CA MET A 262 -5.07 -3.34 32.25
C MET A 262 -3.80 -2.56 31.90
N GLU A 263 -3.36 -1.66 32.78
CA GLU A 263 -2.12 -0.91 32.63
C GLU A 263 -0.90 -1.84 32.53
N GLN A 264 -0.77 -2.80 33.47
CA GLN A 264 0.30 -3.80 33.43
C GLN A 264 0.28 -4.63 32.15
N ASN A 265 -0.90 -5.04 31.67
CA ASN A 265 -1.02 -5.82 30.44
C ASN A 265 -0.74 -5.01 29.19
N ILE A 266 -1.11 -3.73 29.16
CA ILE A 266 -0.73 -2.80 28.08
C ILE A 266 0.80 -2.68 28.08
N VAL A 267 1.45 -2.47 29.24
CA VAL A 267 2.91 -2.37 29.30
C VAL A 267 3.57 -3.66 28.79
N VAL A 268 3.15 -4.83 29.29
CA VAL A 268 3.71 -6.12 28.87
C VAL A 268 3.49 -6.38 27.37
N ASN A 269 2.28 -6.21 26.85
CA ASN A 269 1.97 -6.60 25.47
C ASN A 269 2.37 -5.54 24.43
N CYS A 270 2.43 -4.27 24.82
CA CYS A 270 2.86 -3.18 23.94
C CYS A 270 4.36 -2.88 24.03
N PHE A 271 5.09 -3.29 25.08
CA PHE A 271 6.54 -3.05 25.18
C PHE A 271 7.42 -4.31 25.07
N GLN A 272 6.96 -5.52 25.45
CA GLN A 272 7.78 -6.75 25.29
C GLN A 272 7.91 -7.22 23.83
N LYS A 273 7.13 -6.70 22.89
CA LYS A 273 7.35 -6.96 21.45
C LYS A 273 8.51 -6.17 20.85
N PHE A 274 9.20 -5.36 21.66
CA PHE A 274 10.26 -4.44 21.24
C PHE A 274 11.62 -4.71 21.90
N SER A 275 11.79 -5.88 22.54
CA SER A 275 13.08 -6.40 23.03
C SER A 275 13.50 -7.63 22.23
#